data_AF-A0A434CNA4-F1
#
_entry.id   AF-A0A434CNA4-F1
#
_cell.length_a   1.000
_cell.length_b   1.000
_cell.length_c   1.000
_cell.angle_alpha   90.00
_cell.angle_beta   90.00
_cell.angle_gamma   90.00
#
_symmetry.space_group_name_H-M   'P 1'
#
loop_
_entity.id
_entity.type
_entity.pdbx_description
1 polymer ?
#
loop_
_entity_poly.entity_id
_entity_poly.type
_entity_poly.pdbx_seq_one_letter_code
_entity_poly.pdbx_strand_id
1 'polypeptide(L)'
;MSQSPYPAVAAGPPRPSLILRPGQIALPAGMERYSVQGNGAVLIDVEAGDTISVRNVEGGQACELLAWDKSGATDPTILGEKSNSNAAGIKALLADGDDSLASLRRGLERRQVQLDQAKAVRVFGGATPAGTEQGFTVARDGSMFIAAPGGPMLVDGHDTATPLSVI
;
A
#
# COMPACT_ATOMS: atom_id res chain seq x y z
N MET A 1 -33.88 55.11 29.22
CA MET A 1 -33.02 53.97 28.81
C MET A 1 -33.36 53.66 27.35
N SER A 2 -32.53 54.11 26.41
CA SER A 2 -32.75 53.90 24.97
C SER A 2 -32.13 52.57 24.55
N GLN A 3 -32.93 51.61 24.11
CA GLN A 3 -32.42 50.39 23.47
C GLN A 3 -32.25 50.66 21.98
N SER A 4 -31.03 50.50 21.48
CA SER A 4 -30.72 50.64 20.05
C SER A 4 -31.48 49.58 19.24
N PRO A 5 -32.15 49.94 18.14
CA PRO A 5 -32.90 48.99 17.30
C PRO A 5 -32.00 48.09 16.44
N TYR A 6 -30.68 48.23 16.54
CA TYR A 6 -29.73 47.49 15.70
C TYR A 6 -29.15 46.27 16.43
N PRO A 7 -29.04 45.11 15.75
CA PRO A 7 -28.40 43.93 16.32
C PRO A 7 -26.91 44.20 16.56
N ALA A 8 -26.36 43.62 17.63
CA ALA A 8 -24.95 43.72 17.94
C ALA A 8 -24.12 43.06 16.82
N VAL A 9 -23.36 43.87 16.07
CA VAL A 9 -22.46 43.39 15.02
C VAL A 9 -21.17 42.87 15.68
N ALA A 10 -20.87 41.59 15.50
CA ALA A 10 -19.58 41.04 15.90
C ALA A 10 -18.49 41.61 14.96
N ALA A 11 -17.57 42.41 15.53
CA ALA A 11 -16.44 42.95 14.78
C ALA A 11 -15.43 41.84 14.47
N GLY A 12 -15.03 41.72 13.20
CA GLY A 12 -13.99 40.79 12.76
C GLY A 12 -14.27 40.22 11.35
N PRO A 13 -13.26 39.64 10.70
CA PRO A 13 -13.48 38.93 9.44
C PRO A 13 -14.48 37.78 9.66
N PRO A 14 -15.32 37.46 8.66
CA PRO A 14 -16.22 36.32 8.76
C PRO A 14 -15.42 35.06 9.04
N ARG A 15 -15.91 34.19 9.93
CA ARG A 15 -15.31 32.88 10.14
C ARG A 15 -15.30 32.14 8.79
N PRO A 16 -14.17 31.53 8.37
CA PRO A 16 -14.13 30.77 7.13
C PRO A 16 -15.19 29.67 7.19
N SER A 17 -15.95 29.52 6.10
CA SER A 17 -16.92 28.44 5.98
C SER A 17 -16.19 27.11 5.89
N LEU A 18 -16.61 26.14 6.72
CA LEU A 18 -16.18 24.76 6.57
C LEU A 18 -16.89 24.17 5.35
N ILE A 19 -16.14 23.65 4.38
CA ILE A 19 -16.71 22.90 3.26
C ILE A 19 -17.19 21.55 3.78
N LEU A 20 -18.46 21.47 4.16
CA LEU A 20 -19.12 20.19 4.42
C LEU A 20 -19.49 19.57 3.07
N ARG A 21 -19.10 18.32 2.84
CA ARG A 21 -19.51 17.52 1.67
C ARG A 21 -20.35 16.32 2.12
N PRO A 22 -21.63 16.54 2.50
CA PRO A 22 -22.50 15.47 2.96
C PRO A 22 -22.64 14.41 1.86
N GLY A 23 -22.45 13.14 2.19
CA GLY A 23 -22.58 12.03 1.24
C GLY A 23 -21.33 11.73 0.41
N GLN A 24 -20.22 12.47 0.59
CA GLN A 24 -18.95 12.04 0.01
C GLN A 24 -18.42 10.84 0.80
N ILE A 25 -18.33 9.68 0.16
CA ILE A 25 -17.64 8.51 0.70
C ILE A 25 -16.15 8.84 0.71
N ALA A 26 -15.67 9.37 1.84
CA ALA A 26 -14.27 9.58 2.11
C ALA A 26 -13.80 8.52 3.10
N LEU A 27 -12.55 8.07 2.96
CA LEU A 27 -11.93 7.25 3.98
C LEU A 27 -11.81 8.09 5.28
N PRO A 28 -11.91 7.44 6.45
CA PRO A 28 -11.60 8.11 7.72
C PRO A 28 -10.22 8.77 7.68
N ALA A 29 -10.04 9.84 8.46
CA ALA A 29 -8.73 10.46 8.59
C ALA A 29 -7.69 9.43 9.08
N GLY A 30 -6.53 9.38 8.44
CA GLY A 30 -5.48 8.39 8.73
C GLY A 30 -5.65 7.03 8.05
N MET A 31 -6.63 6.88 7.14
CA MET A 31 -6.78 5.68 6.32
C MET A 31 -6.48 5.99 4.85
N GLU A 32 -5.58 5.21 4.28
CA GLU A 32 -5.27 5.24 2.86
C GLU A 32 -5.75 3.94 2.20
N ARG A 33 -5.96 3.98 0.88
CA ARG A 33 -6.31 2.75 0.14
C ARG A 33 -5.55 2.73 -1.16
N TYR A 34 -4.84 1.63 -1.38
CA TYR A 34 -4.06 1.37 -2.58
C TYR A 34 -4.64 0.16 -3.32
N SER A 35 -4.72 0.27 -4.65
CA SER A 35 -5.06 -0.86 -5.51
C SER A 35 -3.79 -1.32 -6.23
N VAL A 36 -3.30 -2.50 -5.87
CA VAL A 36 -2.17 -3.14 -6.56
C VAL A 36 -2.74 -3.92 -7.73
N GLN A 37 -2.45 -3.48 -8.95
CA GLN A 37 -2.91 -4.19 -10.15
C GLN A 37 -2.26 -5.58 -10.24
N GLY A 38 -2.94 -6.53 -10.87
CA GLY A 38 -2.35 -7.84 -11.18
C GLY A 38 -1.10 -7.66 -12.06
N ASN A 39 -0.02 -8.38 -11.74
CA ASN A 39 1.30 -8.13 -12.29
C ASN A 39 1.78 -6.68 -12.09
N GLY A 40 1.49 -6.11 -10.92
CA GLY A 40 1.82 -4.74 -10.56
C GLY A 40 2.34 -4.63 -9.14
N ALA A 41 2.74 -3.42 -8.76
CA ALA A 41 3.22 -3.12 -7.42
C ALA A 41 2.93 -1.67 -7.02
N VAL A 42 3.03 -1.41 -5.72
CA VAL A 42 2.96 -0.07 -5.12
C VAL A 42 4.10 0.10 -4.12
N LEU A 43 4.56 1.34 -3.98
CA LEU A 43 5.55 1.73 -2.98
C LEU A 43 4.90 2.76 -2.05
N ILE A 44 4.92 2.48 -0.75
CA ILE A 44 4.35 3.34 0.29
C ILE A 44 5.35 3.54 1.43
N ASP A 45 5.26 4.67 2.12
CA ASP A 45 6.00 4.91 3.35
C ASP A 45 5.12 4.51 4.55
N VAL A 46 5.72 4.01 5.61
CA VAL A 46 5.02 3.46 6.79
C VAL A 46 5.68 3.93 8.08
N GLU A 47 4.89 4.18 9.11
CA GLU A 47 5.33 4.63 10.43
C GLU A 47 5.00 3.59 11.50
N ALA A 48 5.80 3.56 12.57
CA ALA A 48 5.56 2.65 13.69
C ALA A 48 4.18 2.87 14.30
N GLY A 49 3.38 1.80 14.39
CA GLY A 49 2.00 1.83 14.86
C GLY A 49 0.96 1.76 13.75
N ASP A 50 1.36 1.91 12.48
CA ASP A 50 0.45 1.74 11.35
C ASP A 50 -0.08 0.31 11.26
N THR A 51 -1.33 0.17 10.83
CA THR A 51 -1.96 -1.12 10.57
C THR A 51 -2.21 -1.25 9.08
N ILE A 52 -1.64 -2.29 8.48
CA ILE A 52 -1.77 -2.56 7.04
C ILE A 52 -2.63 -3.81 6.88
N SER A 53 -3.64 -3.77 6.04
CA SER A 53 -4.41 -4.94 5.63
C SER A 53 -4.30 -5.15 4.13
N VAL A 54 -3.81 -6.32 3.73
CA VAL A 54 -3.81 -6.76 2.34
C VAL A 54 -4.96 -7.72 2.11
N ARG A 55 -5.81 -7.40 1.15
CA ARG A 55 -6.97 -8.18 0.73
C ARG A 55 -6.77 -8.77 -0.65
N ASN A 56 -6.89 -10.08 -0.75
CA ASN A 56 -6.98 -10.79 -2.01
C ASN A 56 -8.42 -10.70 -2.55
N VAL A 57 -8.69 -9.74 -3.44
CA VAL A 57 -10.07 -9.39 -3.85
C VAL A 57 -10.73 -10.54 -4.60
N GLU A 58 -10.01 -11.15 -5.53
CA GLU A 58 -10.54 -12.19 -6.44
C GLU A 58 -10.08 -13.61 -6.08
N GLY A 59 -9.10 -13.75 -5.18
CA GLY A 59 -8.50 -15.03 -4.82
C GLY A 59 -7.35 -15.40 -5.76
N GLY A 60 -6.60 -16.44 -5.41
CA GLY A 60 -5.52 -16.98 -6.26
C GLY A 60 -4.27 -16.11 -6.42
N GLN A 61 -4.36 -14.81 -6.13
CA GLN A 61 -3.22 -13.90 -6.23
C GLN A 61 -2.29 -13.99 -5.03
N ALA A 62 -1.02 -14.32 -5.28
CA ALA A 62 0.04 -14.17 -4.29
C ALA A 62 0.37 -12.70 -4.07
N CYS A 63 0.72 -12.34 -2.84
CA CYS A 63 1.24 -11.03 -2.48
C CYS A 63 2.65 -11.17 -1.93
N GLU A 64 3.59 -10.38 -2.43
CA GLU A 64 4.92 -10.25 -1.84
C GLU A 64 5.10 -8.85 -1.28
N LEU A 65 5.52 -8.78 -0.02
CA LEU A 65 5.82 -7.55 0.71
C LEU A 65 7.32 -7.50 1.00
N LEU A 66 7.92 -6.37 0.65
CA LEU A 66 9.31 -6.04 0.96
C LEU A 66 9.32 -4.75 1.76
N ALA A 67 9.88 -4.76 2.96
CA ALA A 67 10.04 -3.58 3.80
C ALA A 67 11.53 -3.28 4.00
N TRP A 68 11.89 -2.01 4.10
CA TRP A 68 13.25 -1.57 4.39
C TRP A 68 13.22 -0.26 5.18
N ASP A 69 14.29 -0.01 5.94
CA ASP A 69 14.50 1.26 6.62
C ASP A 69 15.36 2.21 5.76
N LYS A 70 15.77 3.35 6.33
CA LYS A 70 16.58 4.35 5.62
C LYS A 70 17.95 3.84 5.14
N SER A 71 18.42 2.67 5.61
CA SER A 71 19.67 2.04 5.13
C SER A 71 19.51 1.37 3.77
N GLY A 72 18.28 1.09 3.33
CA GLY A 72 18.00 0.32 2.11
C GLY A 72 18.13 -1.20 2.28
N ALA A 73 18.54 -1.68 3.46
CA ALA A 73 18.55 -3.11 3.77
C ALA A 73 17.11 -3.60 4.02
N THR A 74 16.74 -4.71 3.38
CA THR A 74 15.41 -5.27 3.50
C THR A 74 15.25 -5.99 4.85
N ASP A 75 14.20 -5.64 5.59
CA ASP A 75 13.96 -6.14 6.94
C ASP A 75 12.47 -6.39 7.20
N PRO A 76 12.00 -7.66 7.19
CA PRO A 76 10.60 -7.99 7.42
C PRO A 76 10.16 -7.75 8.87
N THR A 77 11.08 -7.53 9.81
CA THR A 77 10.72 -7.21 11.21
C THR A 77 10.04 -5.85 11.33
N ILE A 78 10.15 -4.98 10.30
CA ILE A 78 9.36 -3.74 10.16
C ILE A 78 7.86 -4.06 10.16
N LEU A 79 7.44 -5.18 9.56
CA LEU A 79 6.05 -5.66 9.55
C LEU A 79 5.71 -6.54 10.76
N GLY A 80 6.64 -6.72 11.70
CA GLY A 80 6.50 -7.66 12.80
C GLY A 80 6.64 -9.13 12.39
N GLU A 81 7.08 -9.41 11.16
CA GLU A 81 7.08 -10.74 10.58
C GLU A 81 8.49 -11.32 10.37
N LYS A 82 8.54 -12.63 10.13
CA LYS A 82 9.77 -13.32 9.71
C LYS A 82 9.81 -13.44 8.20
N SER A 83 11.01 -13.37 7.62
CA SER A 83 11.19 -13.64 6.19
C SER A 83 10.74 -15.07 5.87
N ASN A 84 9.90 -15.21 4.86
CA ASN A 84 9.51 -16.51 4.30
C ASN A 84 9.67 -16.57 2.77
N SER A 85 10.11 -15.47 2.16
CA SER A 85 10.38 -15.36 0.73
C SER A 85 11.67 -14.58 0.46
N ASN A 86 12.30 -14.87 -0.67
CA ASN A 86 13.46 -14.16 -1.21
C ASN A 86 13.08 -13.07 -2.24
N ALA A 87 11.80 -12.67 -2.26
CA ALA A 87 11.23 -11.68 -3.17
C ALA A 87 11.32 -12.08 -4.65
N ALA A 88 11.23 -13.38 -4.98
CA ALA A 88 11.35 -13.86 -6.35
C ALA A 88 10.32 -13.23 -7.30
N GLY A 89 9.07 -13.06 -6.86
CA GLY A 89 8.01 -12.42 -7.65
C GLY A 89 8.30 -10.94 -7.89
N ILE A 90 8.74 -10.20 -6.87
CA ILE A 90 9.16 -8.80 -7.01
C ILE A 90 10.36 -8.67 -7.97
N LYS A 91 11.36 -9.54 -7.87
CA LYS A 91 12.52 -9.51 -8.76
C LYS A 91 12.13 -9.78 -10.21
N ALA A 92 11.26 -10.77 -10.44
CA ALA A 92 10.73 -11.07 -11.77
C ALA A 92 9.93 -9.88 -12.33
N LEU A 93 9.04 -9.30 -11.52
CA LEU A 93 8.24 -8.11 -11.87
C LEU A 93 9.15 -6.96 -12.31
N LEU A 94 10.22 -6.66 -11.56
CA LEU A 94 11.15 -5.59 -11.89
C LEU A 94 12.04 -5.89 -13.10
N ALA A 95 12.25 -7.16 -13.43
CA ALA A 95 13.07 -7.60 -14.56
C ALA A 95 12.31 -7.61 -15.89
N ASP A 96 10.99 -7.85 -15.88
CA ASP A 96 10.14 -7.94 -17.08
C ASP A 96 10.07 -6.62 -17.87
N GLY A 97 10.39 -5.49 -17.22
CA GLY A 97 10.79 -4.26 -17.90
C GLY A 97 9.65 -3.41 -18.47
N ASP A 98 8.41 -3.65 -18.04
CA ASP A 98 7.28 -2.80 -18.44
C ASP A 98 7.48 -1.34 -17.98
N ASP A 99 7.18 -0.40 -18.87
CA ASP A 99 7.34 1.04 -18.64
C ASP A 99 6.54 1.53 -17.42
N SER A 100 5.42 0.86 -17.12
CA SER A 100 4.59 1.10 -15.95
C SER A 100 5.37 0.95 -14.63
N LEU A 101 6.35 0.05 -14.60
CA LEU A 101 7.18 -0.28 -13.43
C LEU A 101 8.50 0.49 -13.38
N ALA A 102 8.85 1.23 -14.44
CA ALA A 102 10.10 1.99 -14.49
C ALA A 102 10.18 3.06 -13.39
N SER A 103 9.04 3.66 -13.02
CA SER A 103 8.97 4.64 -11.93
C SER A 103 9.27 4.02 -10.55
N LEU A 104 8.75 2.82 -10.32
CA LEU A 104 8.96 2.03 -9.10
C LEU A 104 10.41 1.56 -8.99
N ARG A 105 10.99 1.06 -10.08
CA ARG A 105 12.41 0.69 -10.12
C ARG A 105 13.33 1.86 -9.78
N ARG A 106 13.10 3.04 -10.37
CA ARG A 106 13.81 4.28 -9.98
C ARG A 106 13.54 4.67 -8.53
N GLY A 107 12.37 4.35 -7.99
CA GLY A 107 12.03 4.56 -6.57
C GLY A 107 12.88 3.70 -5.63
N LEU A 108 13.13 2.45 -5.98
CA LEU A 108 13.99 1.52 -5.26
C LEU A 108 15.47 1.88 -5.40
N GLU A 109 15.92 2.22 -6.61
CA GLU A 109 17.30 2.65 -6.88
C GLU A 109 17.67 3.91 -6.08
N ARG A 110 16.79 4.93 -6.07
CA ARG A 110 17.00 6.17 -5.29
C ARG A 110 17.08 5.92 -3.78
N ARG A 111 16.43 4.87 -3.28
CA ARG A 111 16.45 4.45 -1.87
C ARG A 111 17.52 3.39 -1.60
N GLN A 112 18.33 3.05 -2.60
CA GLN A 112 19.43 2.07 -2.51
C GLN A 112 18.99 0.72 -1.93
N VAL A 113 17.78 0.27 -2.31
CA VAL A 113 17.19 -0.97 -1.79
C VAL A 113 18.01 -2.18 -2.26
N GLN A 114 18.44 -3.02 -1.32
CA GLN A 114 19.26 -4.19 -1.59
C GLN A 114 18.39 -5.39 -1.99
N LEU A 115 18.28 -5.66 -3.29
CA LEU A 115 17.47 -6.77 -3.81
C LEU A 115 18.23 -8.10 -3.89
N ASP A 116 19.56 -8.10 -3.89
CA ASP A 116 20.37 -9.32 -4.06
C ASP A 116 20.08 -10.35 -2.96
N GLN A 117 20.05 -9.90 -1.70
CA GLN A 117 19.73 -10.70 -0.51
C GLN A 117 18.38 -10.29 0.12
N ALA A 118 17.40 -9.97 -0.73
CA ALA A 118 16.09 -9.51 -0.29
C ALA A 118 15.42 -10.50 0.69
N LYS A 119 15.00 -9.98 1.84
CA LYS A 119 14.15 -10.65 2.82
C LYS A 119 12.74 -10.13 2.71
N ALA A 120 11.84 -10.96 2.19
CA ALA A 120 10.44 -10.60 1.96
C ALA A 120 9.50 -11.50 2.74
N VAL A 121 8.27 -11.01 2.86
CA VAL A 121 7.10 -11.73 3.37
C VAL A 121 6.20 -12.01 2.18
N ARG A 122 5.90 -13.26 1.91
CA ARG A 122 4.91 -13.70 0.95
C ARG A 122 3.68 -14.17 1.69
N VAL A 123 2.53 -13.65 1.28
CA VAL A 123 1.22 -14.07 1.75
C VAL A 123 0.34 -14.46 0.57
N PHE A 124 -0.61 -15.34 0.82
CA PHE A 124 -1.48 -15.95 -0.20
C PHE A 124 -0.73 -16.78 -1.26
N GLY A 125 -1.51 -17.51 -2.06
CA GLY A 125 -1.07 -18.29 -3.20
C GLY A 125 -2.25 -18.69 -4.09
N GLY A 126 -2.00 -19.53 -5.09
CA GLY A 126 -3.01 -19.92 -6.08
C GLY A 126 -4.26 -20.57 -5.51
N ALA A 127 -4.17 -21.19 -4.33
CA ALA A 127 -5.30 -21.82 -3.65
C ALA A 127 -6.01 -20.90 -2.64
N THR A 128 -5.57 -19.65 -2.49
CA THR A 128 -6.17 -18.72 -1.52
C THR A 128 -7.55 -18.27 -1.98
N PRO A 129 -8.61 -18.42 -1.16
CA PRO A 129 -9.95 -17.99 -1.51
C PRO A 129 -10.07 -16.48 -1.70
N ALA A 130 -11.04 -16.07 -2.53
CA ALA A 130 -11.42 -14.67 -2.70
C ALA A 130 -11.86 -14.03 -1.37
N GLY A 131 -11.49 -12.76 -1.19
CA GLY A 131 -11.77 -11.97 0.01
C GLY A 131 -10.90 -12.31 1.22
N THR A 132 -9.91 -13.21 1.10
CA THR A 132 -8.96 -13.48 2.19
C THR A 132 -8.15 -12.23 2.49
N GLU A 133 -8.02 -11.90 3.76
CA GLU A 133 -7.30 -10.72 4.26
C GLU A 133 -6.17 -11.13 5.19
N GLN A 134 -5.06 -10.40 5.13
CA GLN A 134 -3.95 -10.52 6.05
C GLN A 134 -3.57 -9.13 6.58
N GLY A 135 -3.62 -8.99 7.90
CA GLY A 135 -3.21 -7.79 8.60
C GLY A 135 -1.77 -7.86 9.09
N PHE A 136 -1.12 -6.70 9.15
CA PHE A 136 0.21 -6.47 9.72
C PHE A 136 0.19 -5.22 10.60
N THR A 137 1.03 -5.21 11.62
CA THR A 137 1.28 -4.01 12.43
C THR A 137 2.71 -3.59 12.23
N VAL A 138 2.90 -2.35 11.82
CA VAL A 138 4.23 -1.79 11.55
C VAL A 138 4.92 -1.55 12.89
N ALA A 139 6.01 -2.26 13.12
CA ALA A 139 6.78 -2.20 14.37
C ALA A 139 7.78 -1.03 14.40
N ARG A 140 8.22 -0.56 13.22
CA ARG A 140 9.24 0.48 13.05
C ARG A 140 8.99 1.27 11.76
N ASP A 141 9.41 2.52 11.74
CA ASP A 141 9.33 3.36 10.54
C ASP A 141 10.14 2.77 9.38
N GLY A 142 9.62 2.94 8.15
CA GLY A 142 10.29 2.47 6.95
C GLY A 142 9.51 2.79 5.68
N SER A 143 9.93 2.14 4.60
CA SER A 143 9.17 2.10 3.35
C SER A 143 8.84 0.65 3.03
N MET A 144 7.76 0.45 2.28
CA MET A 144 7.29 -0.86 1.87
C MET A 144 6.96 -0.88 0.38
N PHE A 145 7.29 -2.00 -0.25
CA PHE A 145 6.94 -2.35 -1.61
C PHE A 145 6.02 -3.56 -1.56
N ILE A 146 4.82 -3.41 -2.12
CA ILE A 146 3.80 -4.45 -2.14
C ILE A 146 3.56 -4.82 -3.60
N ALA A 147 3.75 -6.10 -3.94
CA ALA A 147 3.57 -6.60 -5.29
C ALA A 147 2.51 -7.70 -5.35
N ALA A 148 1.75 -7.68 -6.43
CA ALA A 148 0.89 -8.77 -6.87
C ALA A 148 1.57 -9.46 -8.08
N PRO A 149 2.61 -10.28 -7.85
CA PRO A 149 3.35 -10.89 -8.95
C PRO A 149 2.44 -11.80 -9.78
N GLY A 150 2.52 -11.65 -11.10
CA GLY A 150 1.81 -12.49 -12.06
C GLY A 150 2.69 -12.71 -13.29
N GLY A 151 2.65 -13.89 -13.88
CA GLY A 151 3.40 -14.18 -15.11
C GLY A 151 2.50 -14.21 -16.34
N PRO A 152 3.09 -14.35 -17.55
CA PRO A 152 2.32 -14.76 -18.71
C PRO A 152 1.62 -16.09 -18.40
N MET A 153 0.29 -16.07 -18.41
CA MET A 153 -0.55 -17.22 -18.13
C MET A 153 -0.62 -18.15 -19.35
N LEU A 154 -0.45 -19.45 -19.13
CA LEU A 154 -0.80 -20.48 -20.12
C LEU A 154 -2.33 -20.58 -20.23
N VAL A 155 -2.84 -20.84 -21.43
CA VAL A 155 -4.30 -20.88 -21.69
C VAL A 155 -5.07 -21.83 -20.76
N ASP A 156 -4.42 -22.87 -20.27
CA ASP A 156 -4.92 -23.91 -19.37
C ASP A 156 -4.46 -23.75 -17.90
N GLY A 157 -3.61 -22.77 -17.60
CA GLY A 157 -3.07 -22.53 -16.25
C GLY A 157 -4.09 -21.95 -15.27
N HIS A 158 -5.05 -21.17 -15.78
CA HIS A 158 -6.08 -20.47 -14.99
C HIS A 158 -5.52 -19.66 -13.81
N ASP A 159 -4.26 -19.23 -13.88
CA ASP A 159 -3.52 -18.47 -12.89
C ASP A 159 -3.40 -16.99 -13.28
N THR A 160 -4.52 -16.41 -13.73
CA THR A 160 -4.63 -15.00 -14.09
C THR A 160 -4.19 -14.10 -12.94
N ALA A 161 -3.35 -13.11 -13.22
CA ALA A 161 -2.97 -12.11 -12.23
C ALA A 161 -4.16 -11.20 -11.90
N THR A 162 -4.55 -11.13 -10.62
CA THR A 162 -5.71 -10.35 -10.17
C THR A 162 -5.27 -9.20 -9.25
N PRO A 163 -6.06 -8.13 -9.12
CA PRO A 163 -5.70 -7.03 -8.25
C PRO A 163 -5.78 -7.39 -6.75
N LEU A 164 -4.94 -6.73 -5.96
CA LEU A 164 -5.01 -6.72 -4.49
C LEU A 164 -5.48 -5.34 -4.01
N SER A 165 -6.19 -5.32 -2.89
CA SER A 165 -6.51 -4.08 -2.17
C SER A 165 -5.66 -3.99 -0.92
N VAL A 166 -5.04 -2.85 -0.69
CA VAL A 166 -4.27 -2.56 0.53
C VAL A 166 -4.92 -1.36 1.22
N ILE A 167 -5.12 -1.47 2.53
CA ILE A 167 -5.62 -0.42 3.40
C ILE A 167 -4.60 -0.21 4.52
#